data_AF-A0AAU9JJ90-F1
#
_entry.id   AF-A0AAU9JJ90-F1
#
_cell.length_a   1.000
_cell.length_b   1.000
_cell.length_c   1.000
_cell.angle_alpha   90.00
_cell.angle_beta   90.00
_cell.angle_gamma   90.00
#
_symmetry.space_group_name_H-M   'P 1'
#
loop_
_entity.id
_entity.type
_entity.pdbx_description
1 polymer ?
#
loop_
_entity_poly.entity_id
_entity_poly.type
_entity_poly.pdbx_seq_one_letter_code
_entity_poly.pdbx_strand_id
1 'polypeptide(L)'
;MGILPSKIDRSSVTFQSELAFEGSLDVQFPSILDNAERSFSFDEKDWVHCKFKLQGSTLECSASGEMIETVLLDKNFEVLNEQGNSLIFTVKFVTKDNTSQQWKLRASSADEFLKWTSFVKQSLRAEWSLKDSCECCKSKFGVFTRRHHCRACGRSVCSDCSPIMTTLPHLGYSALVRVCKTCGDMLAHKRKGPQEGNSPNYTQSKRGNSPTKQNKAKTNYK
;
A
#
# COMPACT_ATOMS: atom_id res chain seq x y z
N MET A 1 -36.82 21.11 -1.80
CA MET A 1 -36.57 19.72 -2.26
C MET A 1 -35.08 19.58 -2.50
N GLY A 2 -34.34 19.09 -1.49
CA GLY A 2 -32.90 18.92 -1.57
C GLY A 2 -32.56 17.64 -2.32
N ILE A 3 -31.90 17.76 -3.46
CA ILE A 3 -31.36 16.62 -4.22
C ILE A 3 -30.11 16.16 -3.50
N LEU A 4 -30.18 14.99 -2.87
CA LEU A 4 -29.02 14.27 -2.35
C LEU A 4 -28.07 13.94 -3.52
N PRO A 5 -26.75 14.18 -3.40
CA PRO A 5 -25.82 13.74 -4.43
C PRO A 5 -25.81 12.21 -4.47
N SER A 6 -26.16 11.71 -5.64
CA SER A 6 -26.20 10.30 -6.00
C SER A 6 -24.83 9.65 -5.87
N LYS A 7 -24.80 8.51 -5.16
CA LYS A 7 -23.94 7.34 -5.35
C LYS A 7 -22.48 7.64 -5.75
N ILE A 8 -21.60 7.53 -4.75
CA ILE A 8 -20.17 7.28 -4.97
C ILE A 8 -20.04 6.08 -5.92
N ASP A 9 -19.52 6.34 -7.11
CA ASP A 9 -19.23 5.34 -8.11
C ASP A 9 -18.23 4.33 -7.54
N ARG A 10 -18.65 3.06 -7.44
CA ARG A 10 -17.84 1.94 -6.93
C ARG A 10 -16.92 1.35 -8.02
N SER A 11 -16.74 2.01 -9.16
CA SER A 11 -16.08 1.44 -10.34
C SER A 11 -14.69 2.00 -10.70
N SER A 12 -14.11 2.96 -9.98
CA SER A 12 -12.71 3.36 -10.25
C SER A 12 -11.71 2.39 -9.60
N VAL A 13 -11.72 1.13 -10.04
CA VAL A 13 -10.58 0.24 -9.83
C VAL A 13 -9.50 0.69 -10.82
N THR A 14 -8.66 1.65 -10.42
CA THR A 14 -7.45 1.95 -11.19
C THR A 14 -6.58 0.71 -11.14
N PHE A 15 -6.42 0.04 -12.28
CA PHE A 15 -5.47 -1.06 -12.38
C PHE A 15 -4.08 -0.50 -12.15
N GLN A 16 -3.22 -1.25 -11.45
CA GLN A 16 -1.85 -0.80 -11.18
C GLN A 16 -1.13 -0.45 -12.48
N SER A 17 -1.40 -1.14 -13.59
CA SER A 17 -0.87 -0.86 -14.93
C SER A 17 -1.27 0.50 -15.52
N GLU A 18 -2.35 1.11 -15.03
CA GLU A 18 -2.86 2.41 -15.52
C GLU A 18 -2.40 3.57 -14.64
N LEU A 19 -1.72 3.29 -13.52
CA LEU A 19 -1.21 4.31 -12.63
C LEU A 19 -0.02 4.99 -13.28
N ALA A 20 -0.19 6.25 -13.67
CA ALA A 20 0.88 7.07 -14.20
C ALA A 20 0.95 8.40 -13.45
N PHE A 21 2.17 8.84 -13.13
CA PHE A 21 2.40 10.14 -12.50
C PHE A 21 3.79 10.66 -12.87
N GLU A 22 3.88 11.94 -13.20
CA GLU A 22 5.13 12.62 -13.47
C GLU A 22 5.22 13.86 -12.58
N GLY A 23 6.43 14.17 -12.14
CA GLY A 23 6.71 15.33 -11.31
C GLY A 23 8.20 15.44 -10.99
N SER A 24 8.54 16.37 -10.11
CA SER A 24 9.92 16.55 -9.67
C SER A 24 10.04 16.39 -8.17
N LEU A 25 11.22 15.99 -7.70
CA LEU A 25 11.60 15.98 -6.30
C LEU A 25 13.07 16.35 -6.22
N ASP A 26 13.46 17.04 -5.14
CA ASP A 26 14.87 17.15 -4.83
C ASP A 26 15.33 15.86 -4.13
N VAL A 27 16.49 15.35 -4.51
CA VAL A 27 17.03 14.08 -4.01
C VAL A 27 18.37 14.31 -3.35
N GLN A 28 18.55 13.77 -2.15
CA GLN A 28 19.88 13.52 -1.59
C GLN A 28 20.21 12.04 -1.79
N PHE A 29 21.27 11.80 -2.55
CA PHE A 29 21.85 10.48 -2.76
C PHE A 29 22.78 10.13 -1.58
N PRO A 30 22.98 8.84 -1.26
CA PRO A 30 23.99 8.46 -0.29
C PRO A 30 25.39 8.87 -0.79
N SER A 31 26.28 9.22 0.13
CA SER A 31 27.65 9.71 -0.12
C SER A 31 28.54 8.78 -0.95
N ILE A 32 28.12 7.54 -1.17
CA ILE A 32 28.93 6.49 -1.80
C ILE A 32 28.14 5.90 -2.99
N LEU A 33 28.39 6.47 -4.17
CA LEU A 33 28.45 5.68 -5.40
C LEU A 33 29.91 5.25 -5.59
N ASP A 34 30.41 4.28 -4.80
CA ASP A 34 31.70 3.61 -5.08
C ASP A 34 31.54 2.62 -6.25
N ASN A 35 30.98 3.07 -7.36
CA ASN A 35 31.00 2.34 -8.63
C ASN A 35 31.69 3.24 -9.64
N ALA A 36 32.89 2.82 -10.05
CA ALA A 36 33.84 3.50 -10.93
C ALA A 36 33.33 3.81 -12.36
N GLU A 37 32.03 3.79 -12.60
CA GLU A 37 31.39 3.95 -13.92
C GLU A 37 30.33 5.06 -13.99
N ARG A 38 29.98 5.74 -12.89
CA ARG A 38 29.03 6.88 -12.93
C ARG A 38 29.77 8.22 -12.80
N SER A 39 29.61 9.08 -13.81
CA SER A 39 30.26 10.40 -13.97
C SER A 39 29.81 11.50 -13.00
N PHE A 40 29.13 11.16 -11.91
CA PHE A 40 28.56 12.13 -10.97
C PHE A 40 29.02 11.89 -9.54
N SER A 41 29.76 12.84 -8.99
CA SER A 41 29.99 12.97 -7.55
C SER A 41 28.94 13.92 -6.97
N PHE A 42 28.08 13.43 -6.08
CA PHE A 42 27.15 14.27 -5.31
C PHE A 42 27.65 14.34 -3.87
N ASP A 43 27.76 15.55 -3.29
CA ASP A 43 27.93 15.69 -1.84
C ASP A 43 26.65 15.17 -1.15
N GLU A 44 26.79 14.42 -0.05
CA GLU A 44 25.66 13.87 0.72
C GLU A 44 24.66 14.94 1.19
N LYS A 45 25.11 16.20 1.25
CA LYS A 45 24.29 17.34 1.65
C LYS A 45 23.60 18.03 0.49
N ASP A 46 24.01 17.77 -0.74
CA ASP A 46 23.48 18.46 -1.91
C ASP A 46 22.14 17.88 -2.34
N TRP A 47 21.20 18.79 -2.57
CA TRP A 47 19.90 18.47 -3.12
C TRP A 47 19.98 18.54 -4.65
N VAL A 48 19.78 17.42 -5.30
CA VAL A 48 19.76 17.33 -6.76
C VAL A 48 18.32 17.37 -7.24
N HIS A 49 18.00 18.31 -8.11
CA HIS A 49 16.67 18.39 -8.69
C HIS A 49 16.46 17.28 -9.72
N CYS A 50 15.59 16.32 -9.42
CA CYS A 50 15.32 15.17 -10.27
C CYS A 50 13.88 15.19 -10.80
N LYS A 51 13.72 14.76 -12.05
CA LYS A 51 12.44 14.43 -12.65
C LYS A 51 12.15 12.96 -12.45
N PHE A 52 10.94 12.68 -12.04
CA PHE A 52 10.44 11.33 -11.79
C PHE A 52 9.27 11.02 -12.70
N LYS A 53 9.30 9.82 -13.28
CA LYS A 53 8.21 9.24 -14.04
C LYS A 53 7.82 7.91 -13.45
N LEU A 54 6.60 7.85 -12.94
CA LEU A 54 5.98 6.66 -12.41
C LEU A 54 5.05 6.06 -13.46
N GLN A 55 5.26 4.79 -13.79
CA GLN A 55 4.34 4.02 -14.61
C GLN A 55 4.15 2.63 -13.99
N GLY A 56 2.95 2.39 -13.47
CA GLY A 56 2.61 1.23 -12.66
C GLY A 56 3.48 1.08 -11.42
N SER A 57 4.37 0.08 -11.44
CA SER A 57 5.34 -0.20 -10.37
C SER A 57 6.76 0.25 -10.71
N THR A 58 6.96 0.97 -11.82
CA THR A 58 8.29 1.41 -12.26
C THR A 58 8.43 2.90 -12.04
N LEU A 59 9.44 3.31 -11.29
CA LEU A 59 9.79 4.70 -11.01
C LEU A 59 11.13 5.03 -11.67
N GLU A 60 11.10 5.84 -12.72
CA GLU A 60 12.29 6.33 -13.41
C GLU A 60 12.73 7.66 -12.79
N CYS A 61 14.01 7.78 -12.46
CA CYS A 61 14.63 9.01 -11.95
C CYS A 61 15.65 9.53 -12.96
N SER A 62 15.57 10.83 -13.27
CA SER A 62 16.50 11.51 -14.17
C SER A 62 16.88 12.88 -13.64
N ALA A 63 18.10 13.35 -13.90
CA ALA A 63 18.51 14.73 -13.64
C ALA A 63 19.28 15.27 -14.83
N SER A 64 19.12 16.57 -15.12
CA SER A 64 19.81 17.24 -16.24
C SER A 64 19.68 16.54 -17.61
N GLY A 65 18.60 15.77 -17.81
CA GLY A 65 18.35 15.01 -19.05
C GLY A 65 18.95 13.60 -19.07
N GLU A 66 19.68 13.20 -18.03
CA GLU A 66 20.30 11.87 -17.94
C GLU A 66 19.53 10.97 -16.97
N MET A 67 19.37 9.70 -17.35
CA MET A 67 18.72 8.69 -16.51
C MET A 67 19.68 8.27 -15.40
N ILE A 68 19.26 8.47 -14.15
CA ILE A 68 20.04 8.12 -12.96
C ILE A 68 19.77 6.68 -12.58
N GLU A 69 18.50 6.32 -12.39
CA GLU A 69 18.11 4.99 -11.93
C GLU A 69 16.69 4.63 -12.35
N THR A 70 16.41 3.34 -12.46
CA THR A 70 15.05 2.79 -12.60
C THR A 70 14.75 1.91 -11.41
N VAL A 71 13.80 2.37 -10.57
CA VAL A 71 13.44 1.70 -9.32
C VAL A 71 12.15 0.90 -9.50
N LEU A 72 12.17 -0.36 -9.08
CA LEU A 72 10.96 -1.19 -9.00
C LEU A 72 10.31 -1.01 -7.63
N LEU A 73 9.06 -0.56 -7.61
CA LEU A 73 8.23 -0.38 -6.42
C LEU A 73 7.58 -1.72 -6.05
N ASP A 74 8.41 -2.66 -5.61
CA ASP A 74 8.02 -4.01 -5.20
C ASP A 74 8.37 -4.30 -3.73
N LYS A 75 8.47 -5.58 -3.37
CA LYS A 75 8.85 -6.03 -2.00
C LYS A 75 10.23 -5.56 -1.54
N ASN A 76 11.10 -5.14 -2.46
CA ASN A 76 12.43 -4.63 -2.17
C ASN A 76 12.43 -3.11 -1.96
N PHE A 77 11.31 -2.43 -2.18
CA PHE A 77 11.15 -1.01 -1.93
C PHE A 77 10.41 -0.78 -0.60
N GLU A 78 10.95 0.12 0.22
CA GLU A 78 10.39 0.48 1.51
C GLU A 78 10.43 2.00 1.71
N VAL A 79 9.31 2.58 2.15
CA VAL A 79 9.27 3.95 2.67
C VAL A 79 9.64 3.89 4.15
N LEU A 80 10.85 4.35 4.49
CA LEU A 80 11.39 4.28 5.86
C LEU A 80 10.81 5.36 6.76
N ASN A 81 10.57 6.57 6.23
CA ASN A 81 10.12 7.70 7.02
C ASN A 81 9.34 8.72 6.16
N GLU A 82 8.36 9.40 6.76
CA GLU A 82 7.55 10.46 6.16
C GLU A 82 7.50 11.67 7.11
N GLN A 83 8.27 12.72 6.82
CA GLN A 83 8.36 13.95 7.60
C GLN A 83 7.52 15.05 6.94
N GLY A 84 6.22 15.09 7.24
CA GLY A 84 5.27 16.03 6.63
C GLY A 84 5.63 17.51 6.81
N ASN A 85 6.24 17.91 7.94
CA ASN A 85 6.63 19.31 8.17
C ASN A 85 7.80 19.76 7.30
N SER A 86 8.76 18.87 7.08
CA SER A 86 9.95 19.14 6.25
C SER A 86 9.72 18.77 4.78
N LEU A 87 8.56 18.21 4.45
CA LEU A 87 8.22 17.68 3.12
C LEU A 87 9.22 16.62 2.61
N ILE A 88 9.84 15.88 3.54
CA ILE A 88 10.86 14.89 3.24
C ILE A 88 10.31 13.48 3.48
N PHE A 89 10.53 12.58 2.55
CA PHE A 89 10.34 11.15 2.77
C PHE A 89 11.59 10.38 2.38
N THR A 90 11.92 9.37 3.18
CA THR A 90 13.12 8.53 2.99
C THR A 90 12.69 7.18 2.44
N VAL A 91 13.32 6.76 1.35
CA VAL A 91 13.04 5.49 0.70
C VAL A 91 14.28 4.62 0.69
N LYS A 92 14.08 3.31 0.78
CA LYS A 92 15.11 2.30 0.64
C LYS A 92 14.69 1.33 -0.46
N PHE A 93 15.62 0.96 -1.33
CA PHE A 93 15.34 -0.02 -2.37
C PHE A 93 16.59 -0.82 -2.75
N VAL A 94 16.38 -1.94 -3.42
CA VAL A 94 17.46 -2.75 -3.99
C VAL A 94 17.57 -2.43 -5.48
N THR A 95 18.78 -2.07 -5.91
CA THR A 95 19.11 -1.77 -7.31
C THR A 95 19.32 -3.05 -8.11
N LYS A 96 19.48 -2.93 -9.44
CA LYS A 96 19.65 -4.07 -10.35
C LYS A 96 20.91 -4.90 -10.07
N ASP A 97 21.94 -4.29 -9.50
CA ASP A 97 23.19 -4.97 -9.10
C ASP A 97 23.10 -5.62 -7.70
N ASN A 98 21.88 -5.68 -7.12
CA ASN A 98 21.59 -6.14 -5.76
C ASN A 98 22.15 -5.27 -4.63
N THR A 99 22.51 -4.02 -4.91
CA THR A 99 22.94 -3.08 -3.87
C THR A 99 21.76 -2.38 -3.23
N SER A 100 21.74 -2.34 -1.90
CA SER A 100 20.76 -1.56 -1.13
C SER A 100 21.11 -0.08 -1.20
N GLN A 101 20.17 0.74 -1.67
CA GLN A 101 20.27 2.19 -1.74
C GLN A 101 19.23 2.84 -0.82
N GLN A 102 19.55 4.02 -0.29
CA GLN A 102 18.62 4.82 0.52
C GLN A 102 18.67 6.27 0.06
N TRP A 103 17.52 6.82 -0.34
CA TRP A 103 17.41 8.19 -0.82
C TRP A 103 16.52 9.01 0.12
N LYS A 104 16.86 10.30 0.29
CA LYS A 104 15.94 11.28 0.86
C LYS A 104 15.34 12.08 -0.29
N LEU A 105 14.02 12.21 -0.28
CA LEU A 105 13.25 12.87 -1.31
C LEU A 105 12.51 14.04 -0.68
N ARG A 106 12.67 15.25 -1.25
CA ARG A 106 12.01 16.46 -0.77
C ARG A 106 11.09 17.02 -1.84
N ALA A 107 9.84 17.23 -1.46
CA ALA A 107 8.87 17.95 -2.28
C ALA A 107 8.99 19.46 -2.09
N SER A 108 8.63 20.22 -3.12
CA SER A 108 8.60 21.69 -3.11
C SER A 108 7.38 22.27 -2.39
N SER A 109 6.32 21.46 -2.21
CA SER A 109 5.07 21.87 -1.57
C SER A 109 4.38 20.71 -0.85
N ALA A 110 3.47 21.03 0.07
CA ALA A 110 2.63 20.04 0.76
C ALA A 110 1.77 19.22 -0.22
N ASP A 111 1.23 19.86 -1.26
CA ASP A 111 0.42 19.18 -2.26
C ASP A 111 1.24 18.18 -3.07
N GLU A 112 2.46 18.55 -3.46
CA GLU A 112 3.40 17.65 -4.13
C GLU A 112 3.80 16.48 -3.24
N PHE A 113 4.09 16.74 -1.96
CA PHE A 113 4.39 15.70 -0.97
C PHE A 113 3.23 14.68 -0.83
N LEU A 114 2.00 15.18 -0.70
CA LEU A 114 0.81 14.32 -0.59
C LEU A 114 0.55 13.51 -1.85
N LYS A 115 0.77 14.11 -3.04
CA LYS A 115 0.68 13.39 -4.31
C LYS A 115 1.72 12.28 -4.39
N TRP A 116 3.00 12.59 -4.19
CA TRP A 116 4.07 11.58 -4.28
C TRP A 116 3.89 10.44 -3.29
N THR A 117 3.65 10.74 -2.03
CA THR A 117 3.42 9.71 -1.01
C THR A 117 2.20 8.85 -1.37
N SER A 118 1.12 9.45 -1.88
CA SER A 118 -0.06 8.72 -2.35
C SER A 118 0.26 7.80 -3.54
N PHE A 119 0.92 8.32 -4.58
CA PHE A 119 1.25 7.55 -5.79
C PHE A 119 2.20 6.39 -5.49
N VAL A 120 3.27 6.64 -4.73
CA VAL A 120 4.22 5.59 -4.30
C VAL A 120 3.48 4.48 -3.53
N LYS A 121 2.66 4.83 -2.54
CA LYS A 121 1.87 3.87 -1.76
C LYS A 121 0.90 3.06 -2.62
N GLN A 122 0.30 3.68 -3.64
CA GLN A 122 -0.60 3.02 -4.58
C GLN A 122 0.15 2.05 -5.50
N SER A 123 1.35 2.42 -5.96
CA SER A 123 2.21 1.55 -6.78
C SER A 123 2.72 0.32 -6.05
N LEU A 124 2.81 0.35 -4.72
CA LEU A 124 3.19 -0.80 -3.88
C LEU A 124 2.05 -1.81 -3.69
N ARG A 125 0.83 -1.51 -4.16
CA ARG A 125 -0.30 -2.44 -4.03
C ARG A 125 -0.06 -3.68 -4.88
N ALA A 126 -0.32 -4.84 -4.30
CA ALA A 126 -0.21 -6.09 -5.03
C ALA A 126 -1.32 -6.22 -6.09
N GLU A 127 -0.94 -6.67 -7.28
CA GLU A 127 -1.87 -7.00 -8.35
C GLU A 127 -2.86 -8.09 -7.93
N TRP A 128 -4.12 -7.94 -8.32
CA TRP A 128 -5.17 -8.88 -7.97
C TRP A 128 -5.09 -10.14 -8.83
N SER A 129 -4.77 -11.26 -8.18
CA SER A 129 -4.77 -12.57 -8.80
C SER A 129 -6.20 -12.98 -9.20
N LEU A 130 -6.38 -13.47 -10.43
CA LEU A 130 -7.69 -13.84 -11.00
C LEU A 130 -7.92 -15.36 -11.02
N LYS A 131 -7.44 -16.09 -10.01
CA LYS A 131 -7.65 -17.56 -9.91
C LYS A 131 -9.13 -17.93 -9.81
N ASP A 132 -9.47 -19.10 -10.34
CA ASP A 132 -10.82 -19.71 -10.30
C ASP A 132 -11.18 -20.32 -8.93
N SER A 133 -10.21 -20.37 -8.03
CA SER A 133 -10.32 -20.97 -6.70
C SER A 133 -9.61 -20.12 -5.64
N CYS A 134 -10.05 -20.25 -4.40
CA CYS A 134 -9.45 -19.59 -3.26
C CYS A 134 -7.99 -20.02 -3.11
N GLU A 135 -7.06 -19.10 -3.14
CA GLU A 135 -5.64 -19.43 -3.07
C GLU A 135 -5.22 -19.94 -1.70
N CYS A 136 -6.03 -19.68 -0.66
CA CYS A 136 -5.83 -20.18 0.71
C CYS A 136 -6.38 -21.59 0.94
N CYS A 137 -7.65 -21.86 0.60
CA CYS A 137 -8.32 -23.13 0.90
C CYS A 137 -8.68 -23.98 -0.32
N LYS A 138 -8.33 -23.52 -1.52
CA LYS A 138 -8.57 -24.18 -2.82
C LYS A 138 -10.04 -24.40 -3.22
N SER A 139 -11.00 -23.92 -2.42
CA SER A 139 -12.42 -23.95 -2.80
C SER A 139 -12.66 -23.18 -4.10
N LYS A 140 -13.33 -23.81 -5.07
CA LYS A 140 -13.70 -23.18 -6.34
C LYS A 140 -14.67 -22.02 -6.12
N PHE A 141 -14.48 -20.94 -6.86
CA PHE A 141 -15.44 -19.84 -6.89
C PHE A 141 -16.63 -20.19 -7.78
N GLY A 142 -17.79 -19.63 -7.45
CA GLY A 142 -19.03 -19.90 -8.17
C GLY A 142 -20.20 -19.16 -7.52
N VAL A 143 -21.41 -19.67 -7.73
CA VAL A 143 -22.66 -19.06 -7.22
C VAL A 143 -22.65 -18.93 -5.68
N PHE A 144 -22.19 -19.97 -4.98
CA PHE A 144 -22.17 -20.03 -3.52
C PHE A 144 -20.91 -19.44 -2.89
N THR A 145 -19.76 -19.51 -3.57
CA THR A 145 -18.47 -19.01 -3.08
C THR A 145 -18.01 -17.85 -3.95
N ARG A 146 -18.21 -16.62 -3.48
CA ARG A 146 -17.80 -15.42 -4.22
C ARG A 146 -16.30 -15.17 -4.07
N ARG A 147 -15.67 -14.66 -5.15
CA ARG A 147 -14.28 -14.23 -5.16
C ARG A 147 -14.14 -12.88 -4.44
N HIS A 148 -13.14 -12.78 -3.60
CA HIS A 148 -12.64 -11.53 -3.02
C HIS A 148 -11.13 -11.44 -3.20
N HIS A 149 -10.55 -10.27 -2.95
CA HIS A 149 -9.11 -10.08 -2.99
C HIS A 149 -8.58 -9.57 -1.66
N CYS A 150 -7.44 -10.11 -1.24
CA CYS A 150 -6.68 -9.58 -0.12
C CYS A 150 -5.97 -8.29 -0.57
N ARG A 151 -6.29 -7.14 0.01
CA ARG A 151 -5.66 -5.85 -0.39
C ARG A 151 -4.17 -5.76 -0.03
N ALA A 152 -3.69 -6.62 0.87
CA ALA A 152 -2.28 -6.66 1.25
C ALA A 152 -1.42 -7.53 0.33
N CYS A 153 -1.98 -8.57 -0.30
CA CYS A 153 -1.17 -9.53 -1.07
C CYS A 153 -1.76 -9.92 -2.43
N GLY A 154 -2.86 -9.31 -2.87
CA GLY A 154 -3.45 -9.52 -4.20
C GLY A 154 -4.19 -10.86 -4.40
N ARG A 155 -3.95 -11.87 -3.56
CA ARG A 155 -4.56 -13.21 -3.70
C ARG A 155 -6.08 -13.20 -3.78
N SER A 156 -6.60 -14.04 -4.68
CA SER A 156 -8.00 -14.46 -4.76
C SER A 156 -8.38 -15.32 -3.55
N VAL A 157 -9.36 -14.88 -2.76
CA VAL A 157 -9.75 -15.50 -1.48
C VAL A 157 -11.26 -15.55 -1.32
N CYS A 158 -11.76 -16.58 -0.62
CA CYS A 158 -13.16 -16.65 -0.20
C CYS A 158 -13.40 -15.85 1.10
N SER A 159 -14.67 -15.68 1.49
CA SER A 159 -15.03 -14.93 2.70
C SER A 159 -14.42 -15.51 3.97
N ASP A 160 -14.29 -16.84 4.01
CA ASP A 160 -13.84 -17.63 5.15
C ASP A 160 -12.34 -17.51 5.40
N CYS A 161 -11.57 -17.37 4.32
CA CYS A 161 -10.13 -17.14 4.36
C CYS A 161 -9.76 -15.66 4.53
N SER A 162 -10.74 -14.75 4.50
CA SER A 162 -10.51 -13.31 4.58
C SER A 162 -11.50 -12.56 5.49
N PRO A 163 -11.72 -13.00 6.74
CA PRO A 163 -12.70 -12.38 7.63
C PRO A 163 -12.22 -11.03 8.20
N ILE A 164 -10.99 -10.60 7.92
CA ILE A 164 -10.35 -9.48 8.58
C ILE A 164 -10.49 -8.23 7.72
N MET A 165 -10.92 -7.14 8.34
CA MET A 165 -10.90 -5.79 7.79
C MET A 165 -9.91 -4.95 8.60
N THR A 166 -8.99 -4.27 7.93
CA THR A 166 -7.97 -3.41 8.55
C THR A 166 -7.59 -2.26 7.62
N THR A 167 -7.08 -1.15 8.16
CA THR A 167 -6.40 -0.15 7.32
C THR A 167 -5.02 -0.66 6.92
N LEU A 168 -4.49 -0.17 5.79
CA LEU A 168 -3.14 -0.46 5.30
C LEU A 168 -2.49 0.88 4.87
N PRO A 169 -2.06 1.72 5.82
CA PRO A 169 -1.55 3.06 5.51
C PRO A 169 -0.33 3.05 4.57
N HIS A 170 0.53 2.05 4.68
CA HIS A 170 1.70 1.83 3.81
C HIS A 170 1.33 1.50 2.35
N LEU A 171 0.07 1.14 2.08
CA LEU A 171 -0.49 0.94 0.73
C LEU A 171 -1.54 2.01 0.37
N GLY A 172 -1.61 3.09 1.16
CA GLY A 172 -2.54 4.19 0.93
C GLY A 172 -4.00 3.85 1.20
N TYR A 173 -4.29 2.78 1.95
CA TYR A 173 -5.65 2.46 2.39
C TYR A 173 -5.89 3.03 3.79
N SER A 174 -6.46 4.24 3.85
CA SER A 174 -6.90 4.87 5.10
C SER A 174 -8.20 4.26 5.64
N ALA A 175 -9.07 3.77 4.76
CA ALA A 175 -10.28 3.04 5.13
C ALA A 175 -10.02 1.55 5.42
N LEU A 176 -10.95 0.90 6.12
CA LEU A 176 -10.91 -0.54 6.38
C LEU A 176 -11.03 -1.33 5.08
N VAL A 177 -10.04 -2.17 4.79
CA VAL A 177 -9.99 -3.06 3.64
C VAL A 177 -9.79 -4.52 4.03
N ARG A 178 -10.28 -5.42 3.17
CA ARG A 178 -10.24 -6.87 3.39
C ARG A 178 -8.84 -7.43 3.24
N VAL A 179 -8.42 -8.24 4.20
CA VAL A 179 -7.17 -9.01 4.14
C VAL A 179 -7.41 -10.50 4.46
N CYS A 180 -6.60 -11.38 3.89
CA CYS A 180 -6.61 -12.80 4.22
C CYS A 180 -6.08 -13.02 5.65
N LYS A 181 -6.43 -14.16 6.26
CA LYS A 181 -5.97 -14.53 7.62
C LYS A 181 -4.46 -14.38 7.77
N THR A 182 -3.67 -14.97 6.88
CA THR A 182 -2.20 -14.89 6.88
C THR A 182 -1.70 -13.44 6.92
N CYS A 183 -2.24 -12.55 6.10
CA CYS A 183 -1.84 -11.14 6.11
C CYS A 183 -2.29 -10.44 7.40
N GLY A 184 -3.49 -10.73 7.89
CA GLY A 184 -3.97 -10.19 9.16
C GLY A 184 -3.08 -10.59 10.34
N ASP A 185 -2.63 -11.85 10.39
CA ASP A 185 -1.76 -12.36 11.44
C ASP A 185 -0.38 -11.68 11.38
N MET A 186 0.24 -11.60 10.18
CA MET A 186 1.52 -10.88 9.99
C MET A 186 1.44 -9.41 10.41
N LEU A 187 0.34 -8.73 10.06
CA LEU A 187 0.12 -7.34 10.46
C LEU A 187 -0.08 -7.21 11.98
N ALA A 188 -0.71 -8.18 12.63
CA ALA A 188 -0.87 -8.19 14.09
C ALA A 188 0.48 -8.42 14.80
N HIS A 189 1.36 -9.26 14.25
CA HIS A 189 2.71 -9.48 14.80
C HIS A 189 3.60 -8.24 14.70
N LYS A 190 3.58 -7.54 13.57
CA LYS A 190 4.36 -6.28 13.39
C LYS A 190 3.98 -5.18 14.39
N ARG A 191 2.78 -5.23 15.00
CA ARG A 191 2.29 -4.22 15.96
C ARG A 191 2.85 -4.34 17.38
N LYS A 192 3.48 -5.46 17.73
CA LYS A 192 3.98 -5.70 19.11
C LYS A 192 5.37 -5.09 19.39
N GLY A 193 5.91 -4.27 18.48
CA GLY A 193 7.12 -3.46 18.70
C GLY A 193 6.84 -2.13 19.43
N PRO A 194 7.88 -1.34 19.79
CA PRO A 194 7.73 -0.03 20.42
C PRO A 194 6.82 0.88 19.58
N GLN A 195 5.82 1.47 20.22
CA GLN A 195 4.67 2.11 19.57
C GLN A 195 5.04 3.47 18.94
N GLU A 196 4.77 3.67 17.65
CA GLU A 196 4.57 5.00 17.06
C GLU A 196 3.20 5.08 16.34
N GLY A 197 2.30 5.87 16.92
CA GLY A 197 1.45 6.86 16.24
C GLY A 197 0.30 6.47 15.32
N ASN A 198 0.27 5.30 14.65
CA ASN A 198 -0.75 5.07 13.60
C ASN A 198 -1.25 3.62 13.54
N SER A 199 -1.99 3.18 14.57
CA SER A 199 -2.55 1.83 14.64
C SER A 199 -3.77 1.64 13.71
N PRO A 200 -3.74 0.68 12.76
CA PRO A 200 -4.92 0.33 11.97
C PRO A 200 -6.03 -0.31 12.81
N ASN A 201 -7.26 0.21 12.70
CA ASN A 201 -8.46 -0.41 13.23
C ASN A 201 -8.59 -1.84 12.70
N TYR A 202 -8.58 -2.85 13.58
CA TYR A 202 -8.72 -4.27 13.23
C TYR A 202 -10.11 -4.75 13.62
N THR A 203 -10.92 -5.16 12.65
CA THR A 203 -12.24 -5.75 12.91
C THR A 203 -12.38 -7.06 12.15
N GLN A 204 -12.71 -8.13 12.86
CA GLN A 204 -13.17 -9.36 12.22
C GLN A 204 -14.64 -9.19 11.83
N SER A 205 -14.99 -9.39 10.56
CA SER A 205 -16.38 -9.41 10.14
C SER A 205 -17.06 -10.61 10.80
N LYS A 206 -17.89 -10.37 11.83
CA LYS A 206 -18.72 -11.42 12.42
C LYS A 206 -19.72 -11.86 11.35
N ARG A 207 -19.58 -13.09 10.83
CA ARG A 207 -20.71 -13.76 10.18
C ARG A 207 -21.74 -14.01 11.27
N GLY A 208 -22.93 -13.42 11.13
CA GLY A 208 -24.02 -13.59 12.07
C GLY A 208 -24.44 -15.05 12.13
N ASN A 209 -24.05 -15.74 13.20
CA ASN A 209 -24.79 -16.88 13.70
C ASN A 209 -25.71 -16.31 14.79
N SER A 210 -27.00 -16.16 14.49
CA SER A 210 -28.00 -15.90 15.53
C SER A 210 -28.00 -17.08 16.51
N PRO A 211 -27.81 -16.86 17.82
CA PRO A 211 -28.15 -17.87 18.80
C PRO A 211 -29.67 -17.87 18.94
N THR A 212 -30.31 -19.00 18.64
CA THR A 212 -31.68 -19.29 19.05
C THR A 212 -31.76 -19.24 20.57
N LYS A 213 -32.22 -18.12 21.13
CA LYS A 213 -32.62 -18.04 22.54
C LYS A 213 -33.98 -18.72 22.70
N GLN A 214 -33.98 -20.00 23.09
CA GLN A 214 -35.14 -20.59 23.77
C GLN A 214 -35.12 -20.08 25.22
N ASN A 215 -35.90 -19.03 25.50
CA ASN A 215 -36.27 -18.69 26.87
C ASN A 215 -37.68 -19.26 27.13
N LYS A 216 -37.75 -20.36 27.88
CA LYS A 216 -38.98 -20.77 28.58
C LYS A 216 -39.21 -19.79 29.72
N ALA A 217 -40.08 -18.81 29.52
CA ALA A 217 -40.63 -17.99 30.59
C ALA A 217 -41.86 -18.70 31.16
N LYS A 218 -41.75 -19.11 32.43
CA LYS A 218 -42.88 -19.47 33.29
C LYS A 218 -43.79 -18.25 33.42
N THR A 219 -45.08 -18.41 33.20
CA THR A 219 -46.10 -17.49 33.71
C THR A 219 -47.15 -18.30 34.44
N ASN A 220 -47.25 -18.03 35.75
CA ASN A 220 -48.39 -18.38 36.58
C ASN A 220 -49.57 -17.50 36.15
N TYR A 221 -50.76 -18.08 36.04
CA TYR A 221 -52.00 -17.36 36.25
C TYR A 221 -52.87 -18.16 37.21
N LYS A 222 -53.50 -17.43 38.13
CA LYS A 222 -54.53 -17.89 39.06
C LYS A 222 -55.79 -18.31 38.32
#